data_AF-A0AB40C3H5-F1
#
_entry.id   AF-A0AB40C3H5-F1
#
_cell.length_a   1.000
_cell.length_b   1.000
_cell.length_c   1.000
_cell.angle_alpha   90.00
_cell.angle_beta   90.00
_cell.angle_gamma   90.00
#
_symmetry.space_group_name_H-M   'P 1'
#
loop_
_entity.id
_entity.type
_entity.pdbx_description
1 polymer ?
#
loop_
_entity_poly.entity_id
_entity_poly.type
_entity_poly.pdbx_seq_one_letter_code
_entity_poly.pdbx_strand_id
1 'polypeptide(L)'
;MTHNPFNILIEKNALTGPNYVDWLRNLRIVLNLARIRYILEANIPTEPPPEASKEEQDVYLKWLEDDLRVRSYMLASMSSDLQSSHEKMSDARSVLLHLQELYGEHSRTARYEISRELFRAKMSEGGEVGEHVLKMISMIERLEALDFSMDYNLQVDLILQSLPDSFSQFIVNFNMNEIECTLAGLLNKLVSTQSQMKTKGKDAVALTISTSRPS
;
A
#
# COMPACT_ATOMS: atom_id res chain seq x y z
N MET A 1 -16.77 1.54 -28.17
CA MET A 1 -15.32 1.78 -28.29
C MET A 1 -14.65 1.00 -27.16
N THR A 2 -13.85 -0.01 -27.49
CA THR A 2 -13.07 -0.76 -26.51
C THR A 2 -12.00 0.19 -25.95
N HIS A 3 -12.16 0.64 -24.71
CA HIS A 3 -11.14 1.44 -24.05
C HIS A 3 -9.89 0.58 -23.89
N ASN A 4 -8.87 0.83 -24.73
CA ASN A 4 -7.56 0.23 -24.54
C ASN A 4 -6.98 0.80 -23.23
N PRO A 5 -6.66 -0.05 -22.23
CA PRO A 5 -6.10 0.42 -20.95
C PRO A 5 -4.79 1.20 -21.13
N PHE A 6 -4.08 0.97 -22.24
CA PHE A 6 -2.94 1.79 -22.63
C PHE A 6 -3.31 3.25 -22.96
N ASN A 7 -4.45 3.50 -23.61
CA ASN A 7 -4.90 4.86 -23.89
C ASN A 7 -5.24 5.61 -22.59
N ILE A 8 -5.79 4.90 -21.60
CA ILE A 8 -6.06 5.49 -20.27
C ILE A 8 -4.74 5.85 -19.56
N LEU A 9 -3.71 5.00 -19.69
CA LEU A 9 -2.39 5.28 -19.15
C LEU A 9 -1.78 6.55 -19.77
N ILE A 10 -1.84 6.69 -21.10
CA ILE A 10 -1.30 7.86 -21.81
C ILE A 10 -2.12 9.12 -21.51
N GLU A 11 -3.44 9.06 -21.61
CA GLU A 11 -4.29 10.27 -21.58
C GLU A 11 -4.53 10.80 -20.18
N LYS A 12 -4.61 9.92 -19.17
CA LYS A 12 -5.07 10.30 -17.82
C LYS A 12 -4.02 10.12 -16.73
N ASN A 13 -3.00 9.30 -16.97
CA ASN A 13 -2.05 8.90 -15.93
C ASN A 13 -0.60 9.04 -16.38
N ALA A 14 -0.31 9.93 -17.33
CA ALA A 14 1.06 10.17 -17.77
C ALA A 14 1.98 10.53 -16.58
N LEU A 15 3.21 10.01 -16.60
CA LEU A 15 4.21 10.28 -15.58
C LEU A 15 4.65 11.74 -15.64
N THR A 16 4.56 12.42 -14.50
CA THR A 16 5.00 13.81 -14.30
C THR A 16 6.12 13.93 -13.27
N GLY A 17 6.50 12.80 -12.64
CA GLY A 17 7.44 12.74 -11.53
C GLY A 17 6.73 12.44 -10.21
N PRO A 18 5.99 13.40 -9.61
CA PRO A 18 5.33 13.21 -8.30
C PRO A 18 4.33 12.05 -8.26
N ASN A 19 3.69 11.72 -9.39
CA ASN A 19 2.75 10.61 -9.51
C ASN A 19 3.39 9.26 -9.85
N TYR A 20 4.70 9.09 -9.64
CA TYR A 20 5.45 7.88 -10.00
C TYR A 20 4.81 6.58 -9.50
N VAL A 21 4.32 6.54 -8.25
CA VAL A 21 3.70 5.34 -7.67
C VAL A 21 2.43 4.94 -8.43
N ASP A 22 1.54 5.90 -8.69
CA ASP A 22 0.29 5.63 -9.40
C ASP A 22 0.53 5.31 -10.89
N TRP A 23 1.48 6.01 -11.52
CA TRP A 23 1.91 5.70 -12.88
C TRP A 23 2.46 4.27 -12.96
N LEU A 24 3.36 3.86 -12.05
CA LEU A 24 3.94 2.53 -12.02
C LEU A 24 2.87 1.45 -11.81
N ARG A 25 1.89 1.71 -10.92
CA ARG A 25 0.74 0.83 -10.70
C ARG A 25 -0.06 0.64 -12.00
N ASN A 26 -0.40 1.72 -12.69
CA ASN A 26 -1.16 1.68 -13.94
C ASN A 26 -0.36 1.01 -15.08
N LEU A 27 0.94 1.29 -15.18
CA LEU A 27 1.84 0.64 -16.14
C LEU A 27 1.84 -0.88 -15.91
N ARG A 28 2.03 -1.35 -14.66
CA ARG A 28 2.01 -2.78 -14.33
C ARG A 28 0.71 -3.46 -14.79
N ILE A 29 -0.44 -2.80 -14.67
CA ILE A 29 -1.73 -3.32 -15.16
C ILE A 29 -1.70 -3.52 -16.68
N VAL A 30 -1.26 -2.51 -17.43
CA VAL A 30 -1.15 -2.59 -18.90
C VAL A 30 -0.19 -3.71 -19.32
N LEU A 31 0.97 -3.82 -18.67
CA LEU A 31 1.97 -4.84 -18.98
C LEU A 31 1.49 -6.26 -18.63
N ASN A 32 0.70 -6.42 -17.56
CA ASN A 32 0.07 -7.70 -17.22
C ASN A 32 -0.90 -8.15 -18.31
N LEU A 33 -1.74 -7.25 -18.81
CA LEU A 33 -2.69 -7.55 -19.89
C LEU A 33 -1.96 -7.94 -21.18
N ALA A 34 -0.82 -7.30 -21.46
CA ALA A 34 0.04 -7.63 -22.58
C ALA A 34 0.94 -8.86 -22.35
N ARG A 35 0.96 -9.44 -21.14
CA ARG A 35 1.82 -10.57 -20.71
C ARG A 35 3.33 -10.32 -20.86
N ILE A 36 3.76 -9.06 -20.72
CA ILE A 36 5.17 -8.63 -20.84
C ILE A 36 5.69 -7.97 -19.55
N ARG A 37 4.94 -8.00 -18.45
CA ARG A 37 5.38 -7.43 -17.15
C ARG A 37 6.72 -7.98 -16.69
N TYR A 38 7.03 -9.24 -17.02
CA TYR A 38 8.24 -9.92 -16.58
C TYR A 38 9.52 -9.15 -16.94
N ILE A 39 9.51 -8.32 -17.99
CA ILE A 39 10.64 -7.46 -18.37
C ILE A 39 11.07 -6.51 -17.23
N LEU A 40 10.14 -6.03 -16.41
CA LEU A 40 10.47 -5.12 -15.31
C LEU A 40 11.25 -5.80 -14.17
N GLU A 41 11.13 -7.13 -14.04
CA GLU A 41 11.60 -7.89 -12.89
C GLU A 41 12.72 -8.87 -13.27
N ALA A 42 12.69 -9.43 -14.47
CA ALA A 42 13.66 -10.38 -14.99
C ALA A 42 15.05 -9.75 -15.18
N ASN A 43 16.08 -10.57 -14.98
CA ASN A 43 17.44 -10.20 -15.36
C ASN A 43 17.51 -10.03 -16.88
N ILE A 44 18.33 -9.08 -17.33
CA ILE A 44 18.63 -8.91 -18.75
C ILE A 44 19.35 -10.19 -19.21
N PRO A 45 18.83 -10.92 -20.21
CA PRO A 45 19.45 -12.13 -20.69
C PRO A 45 20.77 -11.79 -21.38
N THR A 46 21.76 -12.64 -21.19
CA THR A 46 23.02 -12.58 -21.94
C THR A 46 22.73 -12.94 -23.40
N GLU A 47 23.36 -12.22 -24.33
CA GLU A 47 23.31 -12.57 -25.75
C GLU A 47 23.87 -14.00 -25.94
N PRO A 48 23.09 -14.90 -26.57
CA PRO A 48 23.54 -16.27 -26.80
C PRO A 48 24.68 -16.29 -27.83
N PRO A 49 25.64 -17.23 -27.72
CA PRO A 49 26.70 -17.38 -28.71
C PRO A 49 26.12 -17.78 -30.09
N PRO A 50 26.85 -17.53 -31.20
CA PRO A 50 26.38 -17.89 -32.55
C PRO A 50 26.03 -19.38 -32.72
N GLU A 51 26.68 -20.25 -31.95
CA GLU A 51 26.48 -21.70 -31.95
C GLU A 51 25.34 -22.18 -31.05
N ALA A 52 24.67 -21.26 -30.34
CA ALA A 52 23.54 -21.60 -29.47
C ALA A 52 22.40 -22.25 -30.26
N SER A 53 21.57 -23.00 -29.54
CA SER A 53 20.37 -23.58 -30.14
C SER A 53 19.44 -22.50 -30.67
N LYS A 54 18.64 -22.86 -31.67
CA LYS A 54 17.64 -21.94 -32.23
C LYS A 54 16.65 -21.50 -31.14
N GLU A 55 16.31 -22.40 -30.23
CA GLU A 55 15.44 -22.13 -29.09
C GLU A 55 16.02 -21.06 -28.16
N GLU A 56 17.32 -21.10 -27.87
CA GLU A 56 18.00 -20.06 -27.06
C GLU A 56 18.03 -18.70 -27.77
N GLN A 57 18.27 -18.70 -29.09
CA GLN A 57 18.23 -17.48 -29.91
C GLN A 57 16.82 -16.87 -29.95
N ASP A 58 15.80 -17.71 -30.15
CA ASP A 58 14.39 -17.29 -30.20
C ASP A 58 13.94 -16.70 -28.85
N VAL A 59 14.39 -17.27 -27.73
CA VAL A 59 14.11 -16.72 -26.39
C VAL A 59 14.74 -15.34 -26.20
N TYR A 60 15.99 -15.15 -26.63
CA TYR A 60 16.68 -13.86 -26.54
C TYR A 60 16.03 -12.79 -27.43
N LEU A 61 15.72 -13.12 -28.68
CA LEU A 61 15.04 -12.21 -29.61
C LEU A 61 13.66 -11.82 -29.09
N LYS A 62 12.90 -12.79 -28.55
CA LYS A 62 11.62 -12.52 -27.91
C LYS A 62 11.75 -11.55 -26.74
N TRP A 63 12.80 -11.70 -25.93
CA TRP A 63 13.05 -10.79 -24.83
C TRP A 63 13.33 -9.37 -25.33
N LEU A 64 14.16 -9.21 -26.39
CA LEU A 64 14.45 -7.90 -26.98
C LEU A 64 13.18 -7.22 -27.53
N GLU A 65 12.30 -7.97 -28.18
CA GLU A 65 11.02 -7.46 -28.66
C GLU A 65 10.12 -7.00 -27.52
N ASP A 66 9.99 -7.83 -26.47
CA ASP A 66 9.17 -7.51 -25.31
C ASP A 66 9.75 -6.31 -24.55
N ASP A 67 11.08 -6.20 -24.38
CA ASP A 67 11.76 -5.04 -23.78
C ASP A 67 11.49 -3.76 -24.57
N LEU A 68 11.65 -3.80 -25.90
CA LEU A 68 11.36 -2.66 -26.76
C LEU A 68 9.91 -2.18 -26.61
N ARG A 69 8.96 -3.11 -26.48
CA ARG A 69 7.54 -2.78 -26.26
C ARG A 69 7.31 -2.14 -24.90
N VAL A 70 7.89 -2.68 -23.84
CA VAL A 70 7.78 -2.08 -22.49
C VAL A 70 8.39 -0.69 -22.47
N ARG A 71 9.59 -0.52 -23.02
CA ARG A 71 10.26 0.78 -23.11
C ARG A 71 9.42 1.80 -23.90
N SER A 72 8.81 1.37 -25.01
CA SER A 72 7.90 2.20 -25.80
C SER A 72 6.68 2.65 -25.00
N TYR A 73 6.07 1.75 -24.23
CA TYR A 73 4.94 2.09 -23.37
C TYR A 73 5.33 3.04 -22.24
N MET A 74 6.51 2.84 -21.65
CA MET A 74 7.04 3.74 -20.63
C MET A 74 7.21 5.15 -21.22
N LEU A 75 7.97 5.29 -22.30
CA LEU A 75 8.25 6.58 -22.93
C LEU A 75 6.98 7.29 -23.42
N ALA A 76 6.05 6.55 -24.02
CA ALA A 76 4.78 7.12 -24.51
C ALA A 76 3.83 7.58 -23.39
N SER A 77 4.04 7.09 -22.16
CA SER A 77 3.24 7.46 -20.98
C SER A 77 3.97 8.43 -20.06
N MET A 78 4.96 9.17 -20.56
CA MET A 78 5.68 10.22 -19.83
C MET A 78 5.28 11.61 -20.32
N SER A 79 5.50 12.63 -19.48
CA SER A 79 5.56 14.01 -19.94
C SER A 79 6.69 14.20 -20.95
N SER A 80 6.59 15.23 -21.79
CA SER A 80 7.59 15.51 -22.85
C SER A 80 9.02 15.63 -22.30
N ASP A 81 9.19 16.26 -21.13
CA ASP A 81 10.50 16.45 -20.50
C ASP A 81 11.11 15.13 -20.02
N LEU A 82 10.27 14.27 -19.43
CA LEU A 82 10.69 12.94 -18.97
C LEU A 82 10.98 12.01 -20.13
N GLN A 83 10.13 12.03 -21.16
CA GLN A 83 10.35 11.26 -22.38
C GLN A 83 11.70 11.60 -23.01
N SER A 84 11.99 12.90 -23.17
CA SER A 84 13.24 13.38 -23.79
C SER A 84 14.49 13.02 -22.98
N SER A 85 14.39 13.01 -21.65
CA SER A 85 15.53 12.65 -20.78
C SER A 85 15.81 11.14 -20.75
N HIS A 86 14.83 10.29 -21.08
CA HIS A 86 14.96 8.82 -20.99
C HIS A 86 15.02 8.10 -22.34
N GLU A 87 14.81 8.78 -23.48
CA GLU A 87 14.73 8.16 -24.81
C GLU A 87 15.99 7.38 -25.23
N LYS A 88 17.16 7.76 -24.69
CA LYS A 88 18.48 7.19 -25.01
C LYS A 88 18.86 5.99 -24.15
N MET A 89 18.08 5.67 -23.13
CA MET A 89 18.36 4.51 -22.28
C MET A 89 18.08 3.22 -23.05
N SER A 90 18.97 2.24 -22.91
CA SER A 90 19.03 1.03 -23.74
C SER A 90 17.84 0.10 -23.57
N ASP A 91 17.34 -0.02 -22.34
CA ASP A 91 16.39 -1.05 -21.94
C ASP A 91 15.37 -0.51 -20.94
N ALA A 92 14.22 -1.17 -20.85
CA ALA A 92 13.12 -0.73 -19.97
C ALA A 92 13.51 -0.76 -18.49
N ARG A 93 14.38 -1.69 -18.08
CA ARG A 93 14.81 -1.85 -16.69
C ARG A 93 15.66 -0.66 -16.24
N SER A 94 16.59 -0.20 -17.07
CA SER A 94 17.41 0.99 -16.83
C SER A 94 16.54 2.24 -16.67
N VAL A 95 15.52 2.42 -17.54
CA VAL A 95 14.55 3.52 -17.41
C VAL A 95 13.81 3.44 -16.06
N LEU A 96 13.31 2.25 -15.70
CA LEU A 96 12.57 2.07 -14.46
C LEU A 96 13.43 2.39 -13.23
N LEU A 97 14.66 1.89 -13.18
CA LEU A 97 15.57 2.11 -12.05
C LEU A 97 15.91 3.59 -11.87
N HIS A 98 16.16 4.31 -12.95
CA HIS A 98 16.45 5.74 -12.86
C HIS A 98 15.24 6.57 -12.42
N LEU A 99 14.05 6.25 -12.93
CA LEU A 99 12.82 6.88 -12.44
C LEU A 99 12.54 6.57 -10.97
N GLN A 100 12.85 5.35 -10.54
CA GLN A 100 12.76 4.95 -9.14
C GLN A 100 13.76 5.71 -8.26
N GLU A 101 14.97 5.97 -8.74
CA GLU A 101 15.95 6.78 -8.04
C GLU A 101 15.46 8.23 -7.88
N LEU A 102 14.97 8.85 -8.96
CA LEU A 102 14.54 10.26 -8.96
C LEU A 102 13.22 10.50 -8.21
N TYR A 103 12.25 9.61 -8.39
CA TYR A 103 10.87 9.83 -7.93
C TYR A 103 10.39 8.79 -6.91
N GLY A 104 11.07 7.65 -6.81
CA GLY A 104 10.79 6.64 -5.77
C GLY A 104 11.25 7.05 -4.37
N GLU A 105 12.15 8.03 -4.22
CA GLU A 105 12.50 8.60 -2.90
C GLU A 105 11.29 9.21 -2.18
N HIS A 106 10.32 9.75 -2.92
CA HIS A 106 9.06 10.21 -2.33
C HIS A 106 8.30 9.06 -1.68
N SER A 107 8.35 7.84 -2.24
CA SER A 107 7.83 6.64 -1.58
C SER A 107 8.62 6.31 -0.33
N ARG A 108 9.96 6.46 -0.31
CA ARG A 108 10.75 6.22 0.90
C ARG A 108 10.40 7.19 2.02
N THR A 109 10.30 8.49 1.71
CA THR A 109 9.92 9.55 2.65
C THR A 109 8.47 9.37 3.10
N ALA A 110 7.52 9.17 2.18
CA ALA A 110 6.12 8.92 2.51
C ALA A 110 5.94 7.66 3.37
N ARG A 111 6.60 6.56 3.01
CA ARG A 111 6.60 5.32 3.79
C ARG A 111 7.18 5.56 5.18
N TYR A 112 8.27 6.31 5.30
CA TYR A 112 8.85 6.68 6.59
C TYR A 112 7.87 7.51 7.43
N GLU A 113 7.22 8.52 6.85
CA GLU A 113 6.27 9.37 7.55
C GLU A 113 5.03 8.61 8.03
N ILE A 114 4.43 7.79 7.16
CA ILE A 114 3.28 6.94 7.51
C ILE A 114 3.67 5.92 8.57
N SER A 115 4.84 5.26 8.41
CA SER A 115 5.34 4.31 9.41
C SER A 115 5.57 5.01 10.76
N ARG A 116 6.17 6.20 10.75
CA ARG A 116 6.41 6.99 11.96
C ARG A 116 5.10 7.35 12.66
N GLU A 117 4.09 7.75 11.91
CA GLU A 117 2.77 8.08 12.45
C GLU A 117 2.07 6.83 13.01
N LEU A 118 2.05 5.73 12.25
CA LEU A 118 1.43 4.47 12.66
C LEU A 118 2.02 3.92 13.96
N PHE A 119 3.35 3.81 14.05
CA PHE A 119 4.03 3.24 15.22
C PHE A 119 3.96 4.15 16.46
N ARG A 120 3.70 5.45 16.27
CA ARG A 120 3.53 6.42 17.37
C ARG A 120 2.06 6.69 17.70
N ALA A 121 1.13 6.13 16.94
CA ALA A 121 -0.29 6.35 17.16
C ALA A 121 -0.69 5.87 18.55
N LYS A 122 -1.31 6.76 19.32
CA LYS A 122 -1.88 6.49 20.63
C LYS A 122 -3.20 7.23 20.73
N MET A 123 -4.26 6.52 21.08
CA MET A 123 -5.54 7.12 21.40
C MET A 123 -5.51 7.62 22.85
N SER A 124 -5.99 8.84 23.08
CA SER A 124 -6.16 9.37 24.43
C SER A 124 -7.33 8.69 25.16
N GLU A 125 -7.28 8.63 26.49
CA GLU A 125 -8.43 8.18 27.29
C GLU A 125 -9.70 8.97 26.95
N GLY A 126 -10.82 8.26 26.78
CA GLY A 126 -12.10 8.83 26.38
C GLY A 126 -12.23 9.24 24.90
N GLY A 127 -11.20 9.06 24.07
CA GLY A 127 -11.25 9.31 22.63
C GLY A 127 -12.24 8.41 21.87
N GLU A 128 -12.61 8.77 20.64
CA GLU A 128 -13.51 7.97 19.80
C GLU A 128 -12.72 6.81 19.14
N VAL A 129 -13.04 5.58 19.51
CA VAL A 129 -12.24 4.41 19.09
C VAL A 129 -12.42 4.07 17.62
N GLY A 130 -13.60 4.35 17.06
CA GLY A 130 -13.90 4.09 15.66
C GLY A 130 -13.01 4.92 14.72
N GLU A 131 -12.97 6.24 14.93
CA GLU A 131 -12.16 7.22 14.20
C GLU A 131 -10.67 6.87 14.30
N HIS A 132 -10.20 6.55 15.51
CA HIS A 132 -8.80 6.18 15.74
C HIS A 132 -8.42 4.91 14.97
N VAL A 133 -9.20 3.84 15.09
CA VAL A 133 -8.92 2.56 14.43
C VAL A 133 -9.04 2.70 12.90
N LEU A 134 -10.04 3.43 12.39
CA LEU A 134 -10.15 3.74 10.96
C LEU A 134 -8.92 4.48 10.42
N LYS A 135 -8.40 5.45 11.19
CA LYS A 135 -7.16 6.14 10.83
C LYS A 135 -5.97 5.18 10.75
N MET A 136 -5.86 4.23 11.69
CA MET A 136 -4.79 3.22 11.67
C MET A 136 -4.91 2.27 10.48
N ILE A 137 -6.11 1.78 10.18
CA ILE A 137 -6.37 0.93 9.01
C ILE A 137 -5.97 1.67 7.73
N SER A 138 -6.37 2.94 7.59
CA SER A 138 -5.99 3.76 6.44
C SER A 138 -4.47 3.91 6.29
N MET A 139 -3.72 4.05 7.39
CA MET A 139 -2.25 4.08 7.33
C MET A 139 -1.65 2.74 6.88
N ILE A 140 -2.19 1.61 7.33
CA ILE A 140 -1.76 0.27 6.93
C ILE A 140 -2.00 0.07 5.42
N GLU A 141 -3.20 0.37 4.92
CA GLU A 141 -3.55 0.27 3.49
C GLU A 141 -2.65 1.17 2.62
N ARG A 142 -2.32 2.38 3.11
CA ARG A 142 -1.39 3.29 2.41
C ARG A 142 0.04 2.75 2.37
N LEU A 143 0.49 2.01 3.39
CA LEU A 143 1.79 1.34 3.37
C LEU A 143 1.80 0.19 2.36
N GLU A 144 0.72 -0.61 2.30
CA GLU A 144 0.56 -1.66 1.30
C GLU A 144 0.56 -1.09 -0.13
N ALA A 145 -0.06 0.07 -0.34
CA ALA A 145 -0.07 0.79 -1.61
C ALA A 145 1.32 1.29 -2.05
N LEU A 146 2.29 1.35 -1.13
CA LEU A 146 3.71 1.66 -1.37
C LEU A 146 4.59 0.39 -1.45
N ASP A 147 3.98 -0.77 -1.74
CA ASP A 147 4.61 -2.09 -1.80
C ASP A 147 5.27 -2.51 -0.46
N PHE A 148 4.83 -1.95 0.68
CA PHE A 148 5.25 -2.37 2.02
C PHE A 148 4.11 -3.13 2.72
N SER A 149 4.08 -4.44 2.51
CA SER A 149 3.13 -5.32 3.21
C SER A 149 3.63 -5.64 4.62
N MET A 150 2.72 -5.58 5.59
CA MET A 150 2.98 -5.88 6.99
C MET A 150 2.29 -7.18 7.36
N ASP A 151 2.94 -8.00 8.18
CA ASP A 151 2.30 -9.20 8.74
C ASP A 151 0.98 -8.85 9.42
N TYR A 152 -0.05 -9.67 9.20
CA TYR A 152 -1.39 -9.40 9.70
C TYR A 152 -1.44 -9.30 11.23
N ASN A 153 -0.73 -10.16 11.95
CA ASN A 153 -0.71 -10.12 13.41
C ASN A 153 -0.05 -8.82 13.90
N LEU A 154 1.01 -8.38 13.22
CA LEU A 154 1.63 -7.08 13.54
C LEU A 154 0.66 -5.91 13.30
N GLN A 155 -0.17 -5.95 12.25
CA GLN A 155 -1.20 -4.93 12.02
C GLN A 155 -2.18 -4.86 13.20
N VAL A 156 -2.67 -6.02 13.64
CA VAL A 156 -3.58 -6.15 14.79
C VAL A 156 -2.91 -5.68 16.09
N ASP A 157 -1.68 -6.13 16.35
CA ASP A 157 -0.92 -5.77 17.54
C ASP A 157 -0.69 -4.25 17.63
N LEU A 158 -0.35 -3.60 16.52
CA LEU A 158 -0.17 -2.14 16.48
C LEU A 158 -1.48 -1.42 16.85
N ILE A 159 -2.61 -1.87 16.30
CA ILE A 159 -3.93 -1.30 16.64
C ILE A 159 -4.20 -1.48 18.13
N LEU A 160 -4.07 -2.70 18.67
CA LEU A 160 -4.34 -2.98 20.08
C LEU A 160 -3.42 -2.19 21.02
N GLN A 161 -2.11 -2.10 20.69
CA GLN A 161 -1.15 -1.33 21.47
C GLN A 161 -1.42 0.17 21.44
N SER A 162 -2.11 0.69 20.43
CA SER A 162 -2.42 2.12 20.32
C SER A 162 -3.55 2.57 21.26
N LEU A 163 -4.33 1.61 21.77
CA LEU A 163 -5.48 1.88 22.63
C LEU A 163 -5.04 2.25 24.05
N PRO A 164 -5.85 3.03 24.78
CA PRO A 164 -5.55 3.39 26.15
C PRO A 164 -5.92 2.27 27.14
N ASP A 165 -5.48 2.39 28.38
CA ASP A 165 -5.57 1.34 29.42
C ASP A 165 -7.01 0.91 29.73
N SER A 166 -8.00 1.79 29.50
CA SER A 166 -9.43 1.45 29.60
C SER A 166 -9.84 0.26 28.72
N PHE A 167 -9.08 -0.05 27.66
CA PHE A 167 -9.31 -1.21 26.78
C PHE A 167 -8.51 -2.47 27.18
N SER A 168 -7.72 -2.45 28.26
CA SER A 168 -6.89 -3.57 28.70
C SER A 168 -7.65 -4.91 28.81
N GLN A 169 -8.85 -4.90 29.38
CA GLN A 169 -9.70 -6.11 29.49
C GLN A 169 -10.10 -6.66 28.11
N PHE A 170 -10.38 -5.79 27.15
CA PHE A 170 -10.68 -6.20 25.78
C PHE A 170 -9.46 -6.87 25.15
N ILE A 171 -8.28 -6.27 25.29
CA ILE A 171 -7.03 -6.78 24.71
C ILE A 171 -6.70 -8.18 25.25
N VAL A 172 -6.80 -8.39 26.56
CA VAL A 172 -6.58 -9.71 27.18
C VAL A 172 -7.57 -10.73 26.64
N ASN A 173 -8.86 -10.37 26.57
CA ASN A 173 -9.88 -11.28 26.07
C ASN A 173 -9.70 -11.62 24.59
N PHE A 174 -9.32 -10.64 23.77
CA PHE A 174 -9.07 -10.81 22.35
C PHE A 174 -7.91 -11.78 22.10
N ASN A 175 -6.77 -11.55 22.76
CA ASN A 175 -5.57 -12.39 22.64
C ASN A 175 -5.81 -13.84 23.09
N MET A 176 -6.72 -14.06 24.03
CA MET A 176 -7.04 -15.39 24.55
C MET A 176 -8.05 -16.17 23.68
N ASN A 177 -8.90 -15.48 22.91
CA ASN A 177 -10.10 -16.12 22.34
C ASN A 177 -10.34 -15.86 20.84
N GLU A 178 -9.79 -14.81 20.23
CA GLU A 178 -10.24 -14.34 18.91
C GLU A 178 -9.07 -13.89 18.00
N ILE A 179 -8.20 -14.81 17.62
CA ILE A 179 -7.05 -14.52 16.74
C ILE A 179 -7.49 -14.30 15.28
N GLU A 180 -8.63 -14.86 14.86
CA GLU A 180 -9.10 -14.81 13.46
C GLU A 180 -10.30 -13.87 13.27
N CYS A 181 -10.06 -12.56 13.24
CA CYS A 181 -11.03 -11.61 12.69
C CYS A 181 -10.34 -10.69 11.70
N THR A 182 -11.09 -10.00 10.82
CA THR A 182 -10.54 -8.97 9.92
C THR A 182 -10.35 -7.63 10.64
N LEU A 183 -9.59 -6.69 10.07
CA LEU A 183 -9.45 -5.34 10.64
C LEU A 183 -10.82 -4.63 10.81
N ALA A 184 -11.74 -4.82 9.87
CA ALA A 184 -13.11 -4.33 9.98
C ALA A 184 -13.89 -5.03 11.12
N GLY A 185 -13.66 -6.33 11.31
CA GLY A 185 -14.20 -7.09 12.45
C GLY A 185 -13.69 -6.56 13.79
N LEU A 186 -12.38 -6.30 13.89
CA LEU A 186 -11.74 -5.71 15.07
C LEU A 186 -12.32 -4.32 15.38
N LEU A 187 -12.45 -3.45 14.38
CA LEU A 187 -13.08 -2.13 14.50
C LEU A 187 -14.49 -2.23 15.11
N ASN A 188 -15.35 -3.08 14.54
CA ASN A 188 -16.73 -3.24 15.01
C ASN A 188 -16.81 -3.73 16.47
N LYS A 189 -15.94 -4.67 16.85
CA LYS A 189 -15.83 -5.16 18.23
C LYS A 189 -15.41 -4.06 19.18
N LEU A 190 -14.38 -3.28 18.84
CA LEU A 190 -13.89 -2.16 19.66
C LEU A 190 -14.95 -1.07 19.85
N VAL A 191 -15.66 -0.68 18.78
CA VAL A 191 -16.76 0.30 18.85
C VAL A 191 -17.90 -0.20 19.75
N SER A 192 -18.25 -1.48 19.64
CA SER A 192 -19.26 -2.11 20.50
C SER A 192 -18.82 -2.10 21.98
N THR A 193 -17.56 -2.43 22.25
CA THR A 193 -16.97 -2.38 23.59
C THR A 193 -17.01 -0.97 24.17
N GLN A 194 -16.61 0.05 23.41
CA GLN A 194 -16.67 1.43 23.88
C GLN A 194 -18.10 1.88 24.20
N SER A 195 -19.08 1.45 23.39
CA SER A 195 -20.50 1.75 23.64
C SER A 195 -20.98 1.15 24.97
N GLN A 196 -20.58 -0.09 25.28
CA GLN A 196 -20.89 -0.75 26.55
C GLN A 196 -20.19 -0.10 27.76
N MET A 197 -18.97 0.42 27.57
CA MET A 197 -18.28 1.18 28.62
C MET A 197 -19.02 2.48 28.94
N LYS A 198 -19.50 3.19 27.91
CA LYS A 198 -20.27 4.43 28.05
C LYS A 198 -21.61 4.22 28.77
N THR A 199 -22.29 3.10 28.55
CA THR A 199 -23.56 2.78 29.26
C THR A 199 -23.31 2.45 30.73
N LYS A 200 -22.36 1.55 31.03
CA LYS A 200 -21.99 1.20 32.42
C LYS A 200 -21.53 2.41 33.24
N GLY A 201 -20.79 3.33 32.62
CA GLY A 201 -20.36 4.57 33.29
C GLY A 201 -21.54 5.47 33.69
N LYS A 202 -22.59 5.56 32.87
CA LYS A 202 -23.80 6.34 33.20
C LYS A 202 -24.57 5.72 34.36
N ASP A 203 -24.67 4.40 34.41
CA ASP A 203 -25.38 3.69 35.48
C ASP A 203 -24.68 3.85 36.84
N ALA A 204 -23.35 3.79 36.86
CA ALA A 204 -22.54 4.02 38.07
C ALA A 204 -22.70 5.46 38.63
N VAL A 205 -22.76 6.46 37.75
CA VAL A 205 -22.99 7.87 38.14
C VAL A 205 -24.43 8.08 38.64
N ALA A 206 -25.44 7.44 38.02
CA ALA A 206 -26.82 7.53 38.49
C ALA A 206 -27.01 6.92 39.90
N LEU A 207 -26.36 5.79 40.18
CA LEU A 207 -26.38 5.14 41.50
C LEU A 207 -25.77 6.03 42.60
N THR A 208 -24.68 6.74 42.30
CA THR A 208 -24.02 7.64 43.27
C THR A 208 -24.80 8.93 43.53
N ILE A 209 -25.53 9.45 42.54
CA ILE A 209 -26.43 10.61 42.74
C ILE A 209 -27.67 10.23 43.55
N SER A 210 -28.19 9.01 43.39
CA SER A 210 -29.38 8.54 44.13
C SER A 210 -29.13 8.31 45.63
N THR A 211 -27.88 8.04 46.03
CA THR A 211 -27.50 7.78 47.43
C THR A 211 -27.08 9.02 48.21
N SER A 212 -26.98 10.18 47.56
CA SER A 212 -26.43 11.42 48.15
C SER A 212 -27.48 12.52 48.38
N ARG A 213 -28.78 12.23 48.31
CA ARG A 213 -29.84 13.18 48.70
C ARG A 213 -29.94 13.25 50.24
N PRO A 214 -29.64 14.39 50.91
CA PRO A 214 -29.84 14.52 52.35
C PRO A 214 -31.34 14.71 52.65
N SER A 215 -31.76 14.12 53.77
CA SER A 215 -33.08 14.24 54.39
C SER A 215 -33.45 15.67 54.77
#